data_AF-I0AKY0-F1
#
_entry.id   AF-I0AKY0-F1
#
_cell.length_a   1.000
_cell.length_b   1.000
_cell.length_c   1.000
_cell.angle_alpha   90.00
_cell.angle_beta   90.00
_cell.angle_gamma   90.00
#
_symmetry.space_group_name_H-M   'P 1'
#
loop_
_entity.id
_entity.type
_entity.pdbx_description
1 polymer ?
#
loop_
_entity_poly.entity_id
_entity_poly.type
_entity_poly.pdbx_seq_one_letter_code
_entity_poly.pdbx_strand_id
1 'polypeptide(L)'
;MSRIGKRLEKFCNPNFKQEIPRDDLESILNHFFPNSWSFGDTRGSHNYRIWHEKFKEYPGKYGNEGMLTIPTSGGKKIKFFYLRMLCEAIKLIKE
;
A
#
# COMPACT_ATOMS: atom_id res chain seq x y z
N MET A 1 21.59 3.32 1.03
CA MET A 1 20.12 3.15 1.11
C MET A 1 19.63 2.41 -0.14
N SER A 2 18.83 1.35 0.02
CA SER A 2 18.35 0.53 -1.11
C SER A 2 17.41 1.32 -2.04
N ARG A 3 17.23 0.86 -3.29
CA ARG A 3 16.32 1.50 -4.26
C ARG A 3 14.88 1.58 -3.74
N ILE A 4 14.42 0.53 -3.06
CA ILE A 4 13.11 0.48 -2.41
C ILE A 4 13.03 1.46 -1.24
N GLY A 5 14.08 1.58 -0.42
CA GLY A 5 14.13 2.54 0.68
C GLY A 5 13.95 3.98 0.21
N LYS A 6 14.67 4.39 -0.85
CA LYS A 6 14.53 5.73 -1.45
C LYS A 6 13.13 5.98 -2.01
N ARG A 7 12.50 4.96 -2.62
CA ARG A 7 11.14 5.07 -3.15
C ARG A 7 10.12 5.23 -2.02
N LEU A 8 10.26 4.43 -0.96
CA LEU A 8 9.42 4.56 0.24
C LEU A 8 9.56 5.95 0.87
N GLU A 9 10.80 6.44 1.04
CA GLU A 9 11.06 7.79 1.58
C GLU A 9 10.37 8.88 0.74
N LYS A 10 10.47 8.79 -0.59
CA LYS A 10 9.77 9.71 -1.51
C LYS A 10 8.25 9.66 -1.30
N PHE A 11 7.66 8.48 -1.17
CA PHE A 11 6.21 8.32 -1.01
C PHE A 11 5.71 8.79 0.37
N CYS A 12 6.53 8.60 1.41
CA CYS A 12 6.20 9.02 2.76
C CYS A 12 6.47 10.51 3.03
N ASN A 13 7.06 11.24 2.07
CA ASN A 13 7.25 12.66 2.18
C ASN A 13 5.89 13.39 2.21
N PRO A 14 5.57 14.17 3.26
CA PRO A 14 4.29 14.91 3.35
C PRO A 14 4.03 15.85 2.17
N ASN A 15 5.07 16.34 1.51
CA ASN A 15 4.95 17.23 0.35
C ASN A 15 4.76 16.48 -0.97
N PHE A 16 4.82 15.15 -0.98
CA PHE A 16 4.56 14.34 -2.16
C PHE A 16 3.06 14.33 -2.50
N LYS A 17 2.72 14.89 -3.67
CA LYS A 17 1.34 15.04 -4.16
C LYS A 17 1.10 14.42 -5.54
N GLN A 18 2.09 13.71 -6.10
CA GLN A 18 1.99 13.11 -7.43
C GLN A 18 1.33 11.74 -7.35
N GLU A 19 0.55 11.38 -8.38
CA GLU A 19 0.14 10.00 -8.57
C GLU A 19 1.34 9.16 -9.04
N ILE A 20 1.36 7.89 -8.68
CA ILE A 20 2.42 6.95 -9.10
C ILE A 20 1.84 5.85 -9.99
N PRO A 21 2.66 5.25 -10.88
CA PRO A 21 2.24 4.05 -11.60
C PRO A 21 2.07 2.86 -10.66
N ARG A 22 1.26 1.89 -11.08
CA ARG A 22 1.05 0.63 -10.38
C ARG A 22 2.34 -0.14 -10.09
N ASP A 23 3.23 -0.24 -11.08
CA ASP A 23 4.49 -0.98 -10.95
C ASP A 23 5.35 -0.45 -9.79
N ASP A 24 5.30 0.87 -9.55
CA ASP A 24 5.98 1.49 -8.43
C ASP A 24 5.37 1.07 -7.09
N LEU A 25 4.03 1.00 -6.98
CA LEU A 25 3.35 0.45 -5.80
C LEU A 25 3.69 -1.04 -5.61
N GLU A 26 3.54 -1.85 -6.66
CA GLU A 26 3.77 -3.30 -6.62
C GLU A 26 5.20 -3.64 -6.20
N SER A 27 6.19 -2.83 -6.60
CA SER A 27 7.57 -3.00 -6.13
C SER A 27 7.75 -2.81 -4.62
N ILE A 28 6.97 -1.90 -4.00
CA ILE A 28 6.96 -1.69 -2.55
C ILE A 28 6.24 -2.85 -1.88
N LEU A 29 5.08 -3.27 -2.43
CA LEU A 29 4.29 -4.37 -1.89
C LEU A 29 5.04 -5.70 -1.93
N ASN A 30 5.73 -6.01 -3.03
CA ASN A 30 6.57 -7.21 -3.14
C ASN A 30 7.72 -7.25 -2.13
N HIS A 31 8.17 -6.09 -1.65
CA HIS A 31 9.25 -6.03 -0.67
C HIS A 31 8.75 -6.12 0.78
N PHE A 32 7.65 -5.42 1.12
CA PHE A 32 7.16 -5.34 2.51
C PHE A 32 6.01 -6.28 2.83
N PHE A 33 5.26 -6.73 1.83
CA PHE A 33 4.10 -7.60 1.96
C PHE A 33 4.18 -8.79 0.98
N PRO A 34 5.31 -9.52 0.92
CA PRO A 34 5.47 -10.59 -0.06
C PRO A 34 4.37 -11.66 0.11
N ASN A 35 3.68 -11.98 -0.99
CA ASN A 35 2.51 -12.89 -1.02
C ASN A 35 1.30 -12.45 -0.19
N SER A 36 1.31 -11.23 0.33
CA SER A 36 0.26 -10.70 1.21
C SER A 36 -0.49 -9.53 0.58
N TRP A 37 -0.64 -9.56 -0.75
CA TRP A 37 -1.48 -8.62 -1.47
C TRP A 37 -2.04 -9.24 -2.75
N SER A 38 -3.15 -8.69 -3.23
CA SER A 38 -3.73 -9.00 -4.52
C SER A 38 -4.27 -7.73 -5.20
N PHE A 39 -4.45 -7.79 -6.52
CA PHE A 39 -5.07 -6.73 -7.31
C PHE A 39 -6.29 -7.29 -8.04
N GLY A 40 -7.46 -6.68 -7.81
CA GLY A 40 -8.65 -6.95 -8.62
C GLY A 40 -9.22 -8.36 -8.47
N ASP A 41 -9.48 -8.81 -7.24
CA ASP A 41 -10.08 -10.12 -6.95
C ASP A 41 -11.50 -10.31 -7.55
N THR A 42 -12.16 -9.22 -7.96
CA THR A 42 -13.48 -9.23 -8.58
C THR A 42 -13.48 -8.44 -9.89
N ARG A 43 -14.23 -8.92 -10.88
CA ARG A 43 -14.30 -8.32 -12.22
C ARG A 43 -14.75 -6.86 -12.12
N GLY A 44 -13.89 -5.92 -12.54
CA GLY A 44 -14.13 -4.48 -12.48
C GLY A 44 -13.60 -3.77 -11.23
N SER A 45 -13.03 -4.50 -10.26
CA SER A 45 -12.38 -3.93 -9.09
C SER A 45 -10.95 -3.51 -9.43
N HIS A 46 -10.66 -2.22 -9.30
CA HIS A 46 -9.33 -1.66 -9.53
C HIS A 46 -8.63 -1.33 -8.22
N ASN A 47 -8.73 -2.24 -7.26
CA ASN A 47 -8.23 -2.06 -5.90
C ASN A 47 -7.14 -3.10 -5.59
N TYR A 48 -6.10 -2.63 -4.91
CA TYR A 48 -5.19 -3.51 -4.19
C TYR A 48 -5.78 -3.83 -2.83
N ARG A 49 -5.66 -5.08 -2.41
CA ARG A 49 -5.92 -5.52 -1.04
C ARG A 49 -4.64 -6.08 -0.47
N ILE A 50 -4.29 -5.64 0.73
CA ILE A 50 -3.03 -5.96 1.40
C ILE A 50 -3.37 -6.47 2.79
N TRP A 51 -2.90 -7.66 3.14
CA TRP A 51 -3.18 -8.32 4.41
C TRP A 51 -1.91 -8.41 5.24
N HIS A 52 -2.03 -8.34 6.56
CA HIS A 52 -0.92 -8.61 7.46
C HIS A 52 -1.44 -8.96 8.85
N GLU A 53 -0.79 -9.89 9.56
CA GLU A 53 -1.21 -10.28 10.93
C GLU A 53 -1.25 -9.08 11.88
N LYS A 54 -0.22 -8.21 11.82
CA LYS A 54 -0.19 -6.95 12.58
C LYS A 54 -1.37 -6.03 12.34
N PHE A 55 -2.03 -6.08 11.17
CA PHE A 55 -3.19 -5.22 10.92
C PHE A 55 -4.40 -5.63 11.76
N LYS A 56 -4.50 -6.91 12.14
CA LYS A 56 -5.60 -7.42 12.98
C LYS A 56 -5.56 -6.87 14.40
N GLU A 57 -4.39 -6.41 14.87
CA GLU A 57 -4.26 -5.71 16.16
C GLU A 57 -4.93 -4.31 16.13
N TYR A 58 -5.26 -3.79 14.93
CA TYR A 58 -5.84 -2.45 14.73
C TYR A 58 -7.13 -2.50 13.90
N PRO A 59 -8.19 -3.18 14.39
CA PRO A 59 -9.41 -3.40 13.62
C PRO A 59 -10.17 -2.11 13.27
N GLY A 60 -10.00 -1.04 14.05
CA GLY A 60 -10.57 0.28 13.73
C GLY A 60 -10.02 0.92 12.46
N LYS A 61 -8.85 0.49 11.98
CA LYS A 61 -8.19 1.03 10.78
C LYS A 61 -8.18 0.06 9.60
N TYR A 62 -8.02 -1.24 9.87
CA TYR A 62 -7.85 -2.27 8.84
C TYR A 62 -9.00 -3.31 8.82
N GLY A 63 -10.05 -3.09 9.63
CA GLY A 63 -11.10 -4.08 9.83
C GLY A 63 -10.62 -5.31 10.59
N ASN A 64 -11.56 -6.16 10.99
CA ASN A 64 -11.26 -7.39 11.74
C ASN A 64 -10.42 -8.41 10.94
N GLU A 65 -10.48 -8.35 9.62
CA GLU A 65 -9.69 -9.19 8.73
C GLU A 65 -8.23 -8.74 8.61
N GLY A 66 -7.88 -7.54 9.11
CA GLY A 66 -6.54 -6.99 9.01
C GLY A 66 -6.14 -6.70 7.57
N MET A 67 -6.97 -5.94 6.86
CA MET A 67 -6.79 -5.62 5.44
C MET A 67 -6.68 -4.10 5.21
N LEU A 68 -5.68 -3.70 4.44
CA LEU A 68 -5.58 -2.38 3.82
C LEU A 68 -6.04 -2.44 2.36
N THR A 69 -6.97 -1.57 1.96
CA THR A 69 -7.38 -1.42 0.56
C THR A 69 -6.81 -0.14 -0.05
N ILE A 70 -6.16 -0.25 -1.21
CA ILE A 70 -5.63 0.89 -1.98
C ILE A 70 -6.31 0.92 -3.35
N PRO A 71 -7.24 1.87 -3.57
CA PRO A 71 -7.84 2.09 -4.88
C PRO A 71 -6.86 2.65 -5.90
N THR A 72 -7.12 2.37 -7.18
CA THR A 72 -6.39 2.99 -8.30
C THR A 72 -7.29 3.94 -9.11
N SER A 73 -6.71 5.02 -9.59
CA SER A 73 -7.28 5.91 -10.59
C SER A 73 -7.18 5.23 -11.97
N GLY A 74 -8.34 4.89 -12.56
CA GLY A 74 -8.42 4.33 -13.92
C GLY A 74 -7.68 3.00 -14.11
N GLY A 75 -7.47 2.21 -13.04
CA GLY A 75 -6.78 0.92 -13.11
C GLY A 75 -5.26 1.01 -13.32
N LYS A 76 -4.68 2.22 -13.29
CA LYS A 76 -3.29 2.46 -13.73
C LYS A 76 -2.43 3.26 -12.75
N LYS A 77 -3.04 4.12 -11.93
CA LYS A 77 -2.32 5.05 -11.06
C LYS A 77 -2.84 5.03 -9.63
N ILE A 78 -1.98 5.38 -8.69
CA ILE A 78 -2.31 5.41 -7.26
C ILE A 78 -2.21 6.85 -6.78
N LYS A 79 -3.25 7.34 -6.12
CA LYS A 79 -3.27 8.68 -5.52
C LYS A 79 -2.33 8.74 -4.31
N PHE A 80 -1.62 9.85 -4.17
CA PHE A 80 -0.69 10.09 -3.07
C PHE A 80 -1.32 9.90 -1.68
N PHE A 81 -2.62 10.18 -1.52
CA PHE A 81 -3.35 9.99 -0.27
C PHE A 81 -3.23 8.54 0.24
N TYR A 82 -3.40 7.55 -0.64
CA TYR A 82 -3.30 6.14 -0.27
C TYR A 82 -1.85 5.68 -0.01
N LEU A 83 -0.86 6.37 -0.60
CA LEU A 83 0.55 6.09 -0.30
C LEU A 83 0.91 6.46 1.14
N ARG A 84 0.26 7.47 1.72
CA ARG A 84 0.45 7.81 3.13
C ARG A 84 -0.08 6.71 4.05
N MET A 85 -1.25 6.15 3.73
CA MET A 85 -1.80 5.00 4.46
C MET A 85 -0.85 3.80 4.38
N LEU A 86 -0.27 3.53 3.20
CA LEU A 86 0.73 2.49 3.02
C LEU A 86 2.00 2.74 3.85
N CYS A 87 2.48 3.98 3.90
CA CYS A 87 3.64 4.35 4.72
C CYS A 87 3.42 4.07 6.20
N GLU A 88 2.24 4.41 6.74
CA GLU A 88 1.88 4.10 8.13
C GLU A 88 1.80 2.59 8.36
N ALA A 89 1.19 1.85 7.43
CA ALA A 89 1.13 0.40 7.49
C ALA A 89 2.53 -0.24 7.51
N ILE A 90 3.47 0.26 6.69
CA ILE A 90 4.85 -0.23 6.65
C ILE A 90 5.61 0.09 7.94
N LYS A 91 5.35 1.24 8.58
CA LYS A 91 5.93 1.56 9.89
C LYS A 91 5.46 0.55 10.94
N LEU A 92 4.16 0.28 10.95
CA LEU A 92 3.51 -0.62 11.92
C LEU A 92 4.01 -2.07 11.85
N ILE A 93 4.41 -2.58 10.68
CA ILE A 93 4.96 -3.95 10.56
C ILE A 93 6.47 -4.03 10.84
N LYS A 94 7.16 -2.89 10.92
CA LYS A 94 8.60 -2.82 11.22
C LYS A 94 8.90 -2.65 12.71
N GLU A 95 7.90 -2.22 13.48
CA GLU A 95 7.90 -2.18 14.94
C GLU A 95 7.64 -3.57 15.52
#